data_AF-A0A397VMT4-F1
#
_entry.id   AF-A0A397VMT4-F1
#
_cell.length_a   1.000
_cell.length_b   1.000
_cell.length_c   1.000
_cell.angle_alpha   90.00
_cell.angle_beta   90.00
_cell.angle_gamma   90.00
#
_symmetry.space_group_name_H-M   'P 1'
#
loop_
_entity.id
_entity.type
_entity.pdbx_description
1 polymer ?
#
loop_
_entity_poly.entity_id
_entity_poly.type
_entity_poly.pdbx_seq_one_letter_code
_entity_poly.pdbx_strand_id
1 'polypeptide(L)'
;MSKVLEKKDMSEFFKRYFISLTGGAELSRSTVSNYTLGHDFETKLAKLLNENGLVANIITCKSGDYGIDIIATFNQQIILIQVKNIENSIGAPELQKIESSFKRFGEQIMGIIVYNSEKLKNPLTRNANIWWKSCCPEIKIMNEKEIVNFLNIVKKKEKWVMLEYFNPQANKLIIGNIRMGGFKAEKCVNKYHSHSVKKKPKIIVLTGAIGAGKTTFAKMLCEYLKQRGLKVFLMTEMALLYEKELEIFYLTRNELFIQKVILDAYRNFQYRNENYDVVILDRTHIDTEVFTYNLIKDEKVKEYLTGKCDSIDSKEILSGMVIYVRSEPEVMIKRQKERNPSRPWENCEETFLIRLDEEYERMIDRMYPSNVRFNTSEDLCASCLNLNRFSGCYKFEETGQACNLAKYMLFFSKIYQNYQFEKEFGKDASKLNFASKSSEKGKSHEEIQSVQVRQQIQILGLSQNVL
;
A
#
# COMPACT_ATOMS: atom_id res chain seq x y z
N MET A 1 -30.45 -20.21 45.34
CA MET A 1 -30.97 -18.85 45.08
C MET A 1 -30.58 -18.42 43.68
N SER A 2 -31.38 -18.79 42.67
CA SER A 2 -31.28 -18.28 41.30
C SER A 2 -32.68 -17.85 40.90
N LYS A 3 -32.90 -16.53 40.71
CA LYS A 3 -34.16 -15.99 40.21
C LYS A 3 -33.96 -15.56 38.76
N VAL A 4 -34.71 -16.25 37.92
CA VAL A 4 -35.04 -15.92 36.54
C VAL A 4 -35.81 -14.59 36.53
N LEU A 5 -35.39 -13.65 35.69
CA LEU A 5 -36.14 -12.43 35.38
C LEU A 5 -36.66 -12.52 33.93
N GLU A 6 -37.97 -12.36 33.81
CA GLU A 6 -38.77 -12.59 32.62
C GLU A 6 -38.72 -11.43 31.60
N LYS A 7 -38.82 -11.80 30.32
CA LYS A 7 -38.77 -10.97 29.10
C LYS A 7 -39.97 -10.03 28.87
N LYS A 8 -40.79 -9.70 29.87
CA LYS A 8 -42.08 -9.00 29.61
C LYS A 8 -42.08 -7.48 29.67
N ASP A 9 -41.03 -6.82 30.15
CA ASP A 9 -41.08 -5.36 30.42
C ASP A 9 -40.49 -4.45 29.31
N MET A 10 -39.84 -5.01 28.29
CA MET A 10 -39.24 -4.22 27.19
C MET A 10 -40.25 -3.86 26.09
N SER A 11 -41.35 -4.60 25.94
CA SER A 11 -42.32 -4.36 24.86
C SER A 11 -43.18 -3.11 25.07
N GLU A 12 -43.38 -2.68 26.31
CA GLU A 12 -44.27 -1.57 26.65
C GLU A 12 -43.53 -0.21 26.55
N PHE A 13 -42.22 -0.22 26.81
CA PHE A 13 -41.33 0.92 26.62
C PHE A 13 -41.25 1.36 25.14
N PHE A 14 -41.17 0.40 24.20
CA PHE A 14 -41.13 0.71 22.77
C PHE A 14 -42.47 1.19 22.19
N LYS A 15 -43.62 0.75 22.75
CA LYS A 15 -44.94 1.21 22.30
C LYS A 15 -45.23 2.67 22.67
N ARG A 16 -44.71 3.17 23.80
CA ARG A 16 -44.86 4.58 24.18
C ARG A 16 -43.92 5.51 23.43
N TYR A 17 -42.76 5.02 22.99
CA TYR A 17 -41.80 5.82 22.23
C TYR A 17 -42.23 6.07 20.76
N PHE A 18 -43.03 5.18 20.17
CA PHE A 18 -43.45 5.28 18.77
C PHE A 18 -44.71 6.11 18.53
N ILE A 19 -45.56 6.33 19.54
CA ILE A 19 -46.79 7.11 19.41
C ILE A 19 -46.53 8.63 19.49
N SER A 20 -45.32 9.05 19.88
CA SER A 20 -44.91 10.46 19.93
C SER A 20 -44.41 11.03 18.59
N LEU A 21 -44.29 10.23 17.52
CA LEU A 21 -43.62 10.63 16.27
C LEU A 21 -44.53 10.75 15.05
N THR A 22 -45.85 10.59 15.20
CA THR A 22 -46.81 10.82 14.10
C THR A 22 -47.82 11.89 14.50
N GLY A 23 -47.35 13.12 14.61
CA GLY A 23 -48.21 14.32 14.56
C GLY A 23 -48.30 14.78 13.11
N GLY A 24 -49.49 14.65 12.51
CA GLY A 24 -49.78 15.15 11.18
C GLY A 24 -49.80 16.68 11.10
N ALA A 25 -49.50 17.22 9.92
CA ALA A 25 -49.87 18.58 9.55
C ALA A 25 -50.11 18.65 8.03
N GLU A 26 -51.18 19.37 7.70
CA GLU A 26 -51.82 19.51 6.39
C GLU A 26 -50.99 20.33 5.39
N LEU A 27 -51.26 20.07 4.11
CA LEU A 27 -50.82 20.87 2.97
C LEU A 27 -51.35 22.31 3.07
N SER A 28 -50.44 23.30 3.07
CA SER A 28 -50.65 24.51 2.24
C SER A 28 -49.36 25.33 2.03
N ARG A 29 -49.24 25.82 0.79
CA ARG A 29 -48.31 26.83 0.23
C ARG A 29 -46.83 26.45 0.08
N SER A 30 -46.36 26.55 -1.17
CA SER A 30 -45.00 26.31 -1.65
C SER A 30 -43.98 27.23 -0.97
N THR A 31 -43.51 26.82 0.18
CA THR A 31 -42.24 27.28 0.75
C THR A 31 -41.14 26.42 0.13
N VAL A 32 -40.20 27.05 -0.55
CA VAL A 32 -38.95 26.37 -0.93
C VAL A 32 -38.33 25.93 0.40
N SER A 33 -38.38 24.64 0.71
CA SER A 33 -37.89 24.13 1.98
C SER A 33 -36.44 24.55 2.17
N ASN A 34 -36.05 24.98 3.38
CA ASN A 34 -34.66 25.31 3.71
C ASN A 34 -33.67 24.18 3.36
N TYR A 35 -34.19 22.96 3.22
CA TYR A 35 -33.47 21.79 2.74
C TYR A 35 -32.85 22.00 1.35
N THR A 36 -33.59 22.61 0.41
CA THR A 36 -33.09 22.90 -0.93
C THR A 36 -31.92 23.88 -0.89
N LEU A 37 -32.03 24.93 -0.06
CA LEU A 37 -30.97 25.93 0.10
C LEU A 37 -29.70 25.34 0.72
N GLY A 38 -29.82 24.34 1.61
CA GLY A 38 -28.67 23.61 2.15
C GLY A 38 -27.92 22.85 1.06
N HIS A 39 -28.64 22.01 0.32
CA HIS A 39 -28.11 21.23 -0.81
C HIS A 39 -27.50 22.11 -1.91
N ASP A 40 -28.10 23.26 -2.21
CA ASP A 40 -27.58 24.21 -3.19
C ASP A 40 -26.21 24.76 -2.74
N PHE A 41 -26.05 25.04 -1.45
CA PHE A 41 -24.78 25.52 -0.91
C PHE A 41 -23.71 24.42 -0.90
N GLU A 42 -24.07 23.19 -0.53
CA GLU A 42 -23.18 22.01 -0.64
C GLU A 42 -22.72 21.80 -2.09
N THR A 43 -23.64 21.90 -3.06
CA THR A 43 -23.35 21.77 -4.49
C THR A 43 -22.43 22.87 -4.99
N LYS A 44 -22.72 24.13 -4.63
CA LYS A 44 -21.88 25.29 -4.96
C LYS A 44 -20.48 25.13 -4.38
N LEU A 45 -20.36 24.66 -3.14
CA LEU A 45 -19.08 24.46 -2.48
C LEU A 45 -18.29 23.30 -3.11
N ALA A 46 -18.92 22.15 -3.37
CA ALA A 46 -18.26 21.02 -4.02
C ALA A 46 -17.71 21.43 -5.39
N LYS A 47 -18.50 22.18 -6.18
CA LYS A 47 -18.06 22.75 -7.46
C LYS A 47 -16.85 23.68 -7.29
N LEU A 48 -16.90 24.60 -6.32
CA LEU A 48 -15.80 25.52 -6.02
C LEU A 48 -14.49 24.77 -5.66
N LEU A 49 -14.60 23.70 -4.85
CA LEU A 49 -13.44 22.87 -4.49
C LEU A 49 -12.87 22.12 -5.70
N ASN A 50 -13.74 21.57 -6.55
CA ASN A 50 -13.36 20.87 -7.78
C ASN A 50 -12.67 21.82 -8.78
N GLU A 51 -13.20 23.02 -8.98
CA GLU A 51 -12.57 24.07 -9.81
C GLU A 51 -11.20 24.49 -9.28
N ASN A 52 -11.00 24.39 -7.96
CA ASN A 52 -9.73 24.60 -7.29
C ASN A 52 -8.95 23.30 -7.10
N GLY A 53 -9.12 22.29 -7.96
CA GLY A 53 -8.22 21.14 -8.07
C GLY A 53 -8.26 20.14 -6.92
N LEU A 54 -9.30 20.16 -6.09
CA LEU A 54 -9.62 19.06 -5.18
C LEU A 54 -10.54 18.08 -5.88
N VAL A 55 -10.58 16.84 -5.41
CA VAL A 55 -11.65 15.90 -5.79
C VAL A 55 -12.65 15.88 -4.65
N ALA A 56 -13.76 16.61 -4.80
CA ALA A 56 -14.81 16.78 -3.81
C ALA A 56 -16.10 16.09 -4.25
N ASN A 57 -16.64 15.23 -3.38
CA ASN A 57 -17.89 14.51 -3.60
C ASN A 57 -18.87 14.82 -2.46
N ILE A 58 -20.12 15.13 -2.83
CA ILE A 58 -21.22 15.33 -1.88
C ILE A 58 -21.69 13.96 -1.38
N ILE A 59 -21.91 13.83 -0.08
CA ILE A 59 -22.53 12.64 0.52
C ILE A 59 -24.04 12.88 0.57
N THR A 60 -24.80 12.15 -0.23
CA THR A 60 -26.26 12.20 -0.13
C THR A 60 -26.72 11.60 1.19
N CYS A 61 -27.44 12.38 2.00
CA CYS A 61 -27.94 11.98 3.32
C CYS A 61 -28.59 10.59 3.30
N LYS A 62 -27.94 9.64 3.96
CA LYS A 62 -28.57 8.41 4.46
C LYS A 62 -28.33 8.40 5.96
N SER A 63 -29.29 7.89 6.73
CA SER A 63 -29.20 7.75 8.18
C SER A 63 -27.82 7.21 8.59
N GLY A 64 -27.00 8.01 9.27
CA GLY A 64 -25.64 7.62 9.69
C GLY A 64 -24.48 8.28 8.94
N ASP A 65 -24.70 9.38 8.21
CA ASP A 65 -23.65 10.25 7.67
C ASP A 65 -22.84 11.00 8.76
N TYR A 66 -23.28 10.92 10.01
CA TYR A 66 -22.69 11.59 11.17
C TYR A 66 -22.55 13.11 10.94
N GLY A 67 -23.42 13.67 10.09
CA GLY A 67 -23.31 15.03 9.63
C GLY A 67 -21.97 15.29 8.97
N ILE A 68 -21.55 14.54 7.95
CA ILE A 68 -20.51 14.95 6.99
C ILE A 68 -21.20 15.16 5.65
N ASP A 69 -21.03 16.33 5.05
CA ASP A 69 -21.78 16.68 3.83
C ASP A 69 -20.91 16.50 2.57
N ILE A 70 -19.59 16.74 2.67
CA ILE A 70 -18.64 16.60 1.56
C ILE A 70 -17.41 15.82 2.00
N ILE A 71 -16.96 14.88 1.16
CA ILE A 71 -15.63 14.25 1.26
C ILE A 71 -14.78 14.79 0.13
N ALA A 72 -13.66 15.39 0.49
CA ALA A 72 -12.66 15.82 -0.47
C ALA A 72 -11.33 15.07 -0.25
N THR A 73 -10.51 15.04 -1.30
CA THR A 73 -9.12 14.60 -1.19
C THR A 73 -8.18 15.64 -1.77
N PHE A 74 -7.06 15.85 -1.08
CA PHE A 74 -5.98 16.74 -1.50
C PHE A 74 -4.65 16.15 -1.07
N ASN A 75 -3.70 15.97 -2.00
CA ASN A 75 -2.37 15.38 -1.71
C ASN A 75 -2.42 14.13 -0.82
N GLN A 76 -3.32 13.19 -1.15
CA GLN A 76 -3.56 11.93 -0.40
C GLN A 76 -4.12 12.09 1.03
N GLN A 77 -4.34 13.33 1.48
CA GLN A 77 -5.07 13.58 2.71
C GLN A 77 -6.57 13.58 2.42
N ILE A 78 -7.31 12.79 3.19
CA ILE A 78 -8.77 12.82 3.21
C ILE A 78 -9.19 14.03 4.03
N ILE A 79 -10.07 14.83 3.44
CA ILE A 79 -10.68 16.00 4.06
C ILE A 79 -12.16 15.72 4.22
N LEU A 80 -12.64 15.76 5.46
CA LEU A 80 -14.05 15.65 5.77
C LEU A 80 -14.60 17.05 6.02
N ILE A 81 -15.63 17.42 5.26
CA ILE A 81 -16.16 18.77 5.24
C ILE A 81 -17.62 18.75 5.71
N GLN A 82 -17.90 19.56 6.73
CA GLN A 82 -19.23 19.89 7.18
C GLN A 82 -19.64 21.26 6.70
N VAL A 83 -20.82 21.37 6.12
CA VAL A 83 -21.32 22.53 5.41
C VAL A 83 -22.46 23.14 6.18
N LYS A 84 -22.28 24.39 6.64
CA LYS A 84 -23.27 25.11 7.46
C LYS A 84 -23.82 26.32 6.70
N ASN A 85 -24.99 26.14 6.08
CA ASN A 85 -25.76 27.22 5.47
C ASN A 85 -26.82 27.81 6.42
N ILE A 86 -26.40 28.23 7.61
CA ILE A 86 -27.27 28.71 8.70
C ILE A 86 -27.05 30.19 8.99
N GLU A 87 -28.07 30.85 9.55
CA GLU A 87 -27.99 32.26 9.99
C GLU A 87 -27.47 32.41 11.42
N ASN A 88 -27.68 31.39 12.25
CA ASN A 88 -27.26 31.39 13.65
C ASN A 88 -25.84 30.85 13.78
N SER A 89 -25.08 31.38 14.75
CA SER A 89 -23.76 30.86 15.08
C SER A 89 -23.81 29.41 15.56
N ILE A 90 -22.78 28.65 15.23
CA ILE A 90 -22.63 27.24 15.61
C ILE A 90 -22.41 27.14 17.13
N GLY A 91 -23.22 26.31 17.78
CA GLY A 91 -23.14 26.03 19.21
C GLY A 91 -22.14 24.92 19.54
N ALA A 92 -21.71 24.84 20.81
CA ALA A 92 -20.81 23.79 21.28
C ALA A 92 -21.35 22.35 21.07
N PRO A 93 -22.67 22.07 21.26
CA PRO A 93 -23.20 20.73 21.01
C PRO A 93 -23.04 20.27 19.55
N GLU A 94 -23.14 21.21 18.60
CA GLU A 94 -22.98 20.91 17.18
C GLU A 94 -21.52 20.60 16.85
N LEU A 95 -20.57 21.38 17.40
CA LEU A 95 -19.15 21.10 17.27
C LEU A 95 -18.76 19.72 17.86
N GLN A 96 -19.30 19.35 19.02
CA GLN A 96 -19.02 18.05 19.64
C GLN A 96 -19.48 16.88 18.77
N LYS A 97 -20.63 17.02 18.09
CA LYS A 97 -21.10 16.01 17.13
C LYS A 97 -20.14 15.88 15.94
N ILE A 98 -19.71 17.01 15.38
CA ILE A 98 -18.79 17.04 14.23
C ILE A 98 -17.43 16.45 14.63
N GLU A 99 -16.91 16.82 15.80
CA GLU A 99 -15.66 16.29 16.36
C GLU A 99 -15.72 14.77 16.54
N SER A 100 -16.79 14.26 17.16
CA SER A 100 -17.00 12.82 17.32
C SER A 100 -17.01 12.10 15.96
N SER A 101 -17.54 12.77 14.95
CA SER A 101 -17.65 12.23 13.60
C SER A 101 -16.28 12.15 12.93
N PHE A 102 -15.47 13.20 12.99
CA PHE A 102 -14.10 13.19 12.45
C PHE A 102 -13.20 12.17 13.15
N LYS A 103 -13.24 12.09 14.49
CA LYS A 103 -12.41 11.16 15.27
C LYS A 103 -12.62 9.69 14.90
N ARG A 104 -13.81 9.31 14.43
CA ARG A 104 -14.12 7.94 13.99
C ARG A 104 -13.35 7.51 12.74
N PHE A 105 -12.90 8.45 11.92
CA PHE A 105 -12.17 8.13 10.70
C PHE A 105 -10.63 8.08 10.91
N GLY A 106 -10.13 8.42 12.10
CA GLY A 106 -8.72 8.32 12.51
C GLY A 106 -7.94 9.65 12.47
N GLU A 107 -6.75 9.65 13.06
CA GLU A 107 -5.91 10.86 13.27
C GLU A 107 -5.37 11.48 11.99
N GLN A 108 -5.36 10.75 10.87
CA GLN A 108 -4.77 11.21 9.59
C GLN A 108 -5.68 12.12 8.77
N ILE A 109 -6.86 12.47 9.28
CA ILE A 109 -7.91 13.15 8.52
C ILE A 109 -8.02 14.61 8.92
N MET A 110 -8.18 15.45 7.90
CA MET A 110 -8.43 16.87 8.09
C MET A 110 -9.93 17.12 8.20
N GLY A 111 -10.38 17.56 9.37
CA GLY A 111 -11.75 18.03 9.58
C GLY A 111 -11.89 19.51 9.27
N ILE A 112 -12.85 19.87 8.42
CA ILE A 112 -13.16 21.27 8.10
C ILE A 112 -14.66 21.52 8.26
N ILE A 113 -15.03 22.64 8.87
CA ILE A 113 -16.38 23.18 8.86
C ILE A 113 -16.37 24.42 7.96
N VAL A 114 -17.18 24.38 6.90
CA VAL A 114 -17.37 25.49 5.96
C VAL A 114 -18.72 26.14 6.22
N TYR A 115 -18.73 27.43 6.53
CA TYR A 115 -19.96 28.19 6.73
C TYR A 115 -20.19 29.20 5.60
N ASN A 116 -21.46 29.53 5.32
CA ASN A 116 -21.80 30.54 4.33
C ASN A 116 -21.54 31.96 4.87
N SER A 117 -20.54 32.65 4.32
CA SER A 117 -20.19 34.01 4.75
C SER A 117 -21.28 35.06 4.50
N GLU A 118 -22.20 34.80 3.57
CA GLU A 118 -23.33 35.70 3.29
C GLU A 118 -24.37 35.70 4.41
N LYS A 119 -24.53 34.58 5.13
CA LYS A 119 -25.50 34.42 6.21
C LYS A 119 -24.90 34.60 7.60
N LEU A 120 -23.62 34.26 7.76
CA LEU A 120 -22.99 34.15 9.06
C LEU A 120 -21.68 34.93 9.13
N LYS A 121 -21.67 36.03 9.89
CA LYS A 121 -20.46 36.84 10.12
C LYS A 121 -19.56 36.25 11.21
N ASN A 122 -20.17 35.71 12.27
CA ASN A 122 -19.48 35.10 13.40
C ASN A 122 -19.84 33.61 13.46
N PRO A 123 -18.92 32.71 13.07
CA PRO A 123 -19.28 31.30 12.86
C PRO A 123 -19.61 30.57 14.15
N LEU A 124 -19.07 31.01 15.29
CA LEU A 124 -19.19 30.33 16.57
C LEU A 124 -19.81 31.22 17.65
N THR A 125 -20.63 30.61 18.50
CA THR A 125 -20.98 31.20 19.80
C THR A 125 -19.73 31.31 20.69
N ARG A 126 -19.77 32.18 21.71
CA ARG A 126 -18.65 32.33 22.67
C ARG A 126 -18.22 31.00 23.29
N ASN A 127 -19.19 30.19 23.73
CA ASN A 127 -18.93 28.89 24.35
C ASN A 127 -18.37 27.87 23.33
N ALA A 128 -18.88 27.87 22.10
CA ALA A 128 -18.36 27.03 21.02
C ALA A 128 -16.90 27.39 20.68
N ASN A 129 -16.56 28.67 20.67
CA ASN A 129 -15.20 29.14 20.41
C ASN A 129 -14.22 28.73 21.53
N ILE A 130 -14.64 28.81 22.79
CA ILE A 130 -13.83 28.32 23.93
C ILE A 130 -13.63 26.81 23.82
N TRP A 131 -14.70 26.06 23.53
CA TRP A 131 -14.63 24.60 23.35
C TRP A 131 -13.69 24.21 22.22
N TRP A 132 -13.88 24.79 21.03
CA TRP A 132 -13.06 24.51 19.84
C TRP A 132 -11.57 24.67 20.11
N LYS A 133 -11.18 25.81 20.70
CA LYS A 133 -9.78 26.09 21.02
C LYS A 133 -9.17 25.12 22.03
N SER A 134 -9.97 24.63 22.97
CA SER A 134 -9.51 23.76 24.05
C SER A 134 -9.53 22.27 23.70
N CYS A 135 -10.49 21.81 22.89
CA CYS A 135 -10.78 20.39 22.70
C CYS A 135 -10.47 19.86 21.30
N CYS A 136 -10.59 20.69 20.26
CA CYS A 136 -10.42 20.25 18.87
C CYS A 136 -9.82 21.33 17.96
N PRO A 137 -8.66 21.94 18.32
CA PRO A 137 -8.02 23.01 17.54
C PRO A 137 -7.55 22.56 16.14
N GLU A 138 -7.47 21.25 15.92
CA GLU A 138 -7.18 20.63 14.63
C GLU A 138 -8.29 20.85 13.59
N ILE A 139 -9.56 20.94 14.04
CA ILE A 139 -10.70 21.20 13.16
C ILE A 139 -10.60 22.64 12.65
N LYS A 140 -10.61 22.82 11.34
CA LYS A 140 -10.58 24.16 10.75
C LYS A 140 -12.00 24.66 10.53
N ILE A 141 -12.25 25.91 10.89
CA ILE A 141 -13.56 26.56 10.71
C ILE A 141 -13.32 27.76 9.83
N MET A 142 -13.95 27.77 8.66
CA MET A 142 -13.66 28.74 7.61
C MET A 142 -14.89 28.99 6.73
N ASN A 143 -14.92 30.10 6.02
CA ASN A 143 -15.93 30.32 4.99
C ASN A 143 -15.49 29.79 3.61
N GLU A 144 -16.38 29.86 2.63
CA GLU A 144 -16.15 29.38 1.27
C GLU A 144 -14.98 30.09 0.54
N LYS A 145 -14.62 31.32 0.92
CA LYS A 145 -13.47 32.03 0.36
C LYS A 145 -12.16 31.63 1.05
N GLU A 146 -12.23 31.48 2.37
CA GLU A 146 -11.09 31.08 3.20
C GLU A 146 -10.60 29.67 2.88
N ILE A 147 -11.51 28.72 2.58
CA ILE A 147 -11.10 27.36 2.19
C ILE A 147 -10.30 27.35 0.90
N VAL A 148 -10.71 28.13 -0.11
CA VAL A 148 -9.95 28.24 -1.36
C VAL A 148 -8.56 28.83 -1.12
N ASN A 149 -8.46 29.87 -0.30
CA ASN A 149 -7.18 30.47 0.07
C ASN A 149 -6.28 29.51 0.83
N PHE A 150 -6.84 28.80 1.81
CA PHE A 150 -6.14 27.78 2.57
C PHE A 150 -5.56 26.72 1.64
N LEU A 151 -6.36 26.19 0.71
CA LEU A 151 -5.93 25.18 -0.25
C LEU A 151 -4.84 25.71 -1.19
N ASN A 152 -4.94 26.97 -1.64
CA ASN A 152 -3.90 27.60 -2.45
C ASN A 152 -2.57 27.77 -1.70
N ILE A 153 -2.60 27.97 -0.38
CA ILE A 153 -1.40 28.01 0.45
C ILE A 153 -0.80 26.61 0.59
N VAL A 154 -1.60 25.59 0.87
CA VAL A 154 -1.13 24.20 0.98
C VAL A 154 -0.52 23.72 -0.34
N LYS A 155 -1.18 24.01 -1.47
CA LYS A 155 -0.67 23.74 -2.84
C LYS A 155 0.70 24.34 -3.14
N LYS A 156 1.03 25.51 -2.57
CA LYS A 156 2.32 26.16 -2.78
C LYS A 156 3.43 25.54 -1.94
N LYS A 157 3.09 24.97 -0.78
CA LYS A 157 4.06 24.38 0.15
C LYS A 157 4.46 22.95 -0.25
N GLU A 158 3.60 22.24 -0.96
CA GLU A 158 3.83 20.84 -1.33
C GLU A 158 4.02 20.66 -2.83
N LYS A 159 5.09 19.96 -3.23
CA LYS A 159 5.34 19.60 -4.63
C LYS A 159 4.25 18.63 -5.09
N TRP A 160 3.45 19.03 -6.06
CA TRP A 160 2.25 18.32 -6.50
C TRP A 160 2.53 16.87 -6.91
N VAL A 161 1.79 15.94 -6.30
CA VAL A 161 1.70 14.54 -6.74
C VAL A 161 0.21 14.22 -6.92
N MET A 162 -0.35 14.55 -8.09
CA MET A 162 -1.71 14.12 -8.45
C MET A 162 -1.77 12.58 -8.53
N LEU A 163 -2.69 11.94 -7.81
CA LEU A 163 -3.01 10.51 -7.94
C LEU A 163 -4.52 10.31 -7.85
N GLU A 164 -5.04 9.47 -8.75
CA GLU A 164 -6.44 9.10 -8.90
C GLU A 164 -6.88 8.19 -7.75
N TYR A 165 -7.32 8.77 -6.63
CA TYR A 165 -7.91 7.99 -5.52
C TYR A 165 -9.42 7.81 -5.61
N PHE A 166 -10.07 8.46 -6.57
CA PHE A 166 -11.48 8.25 -6.84
C PHE A 166 -11.63 7.70 -8.24
N ASN A 167 -11.86 6.39 -8.34
CA ASN A 167 -12.54 5.87 -9.52
C ASN A 167 -13.92 6.55 -9.57
N PRO A 168 -14.20 7.44 -10.54
CA PRO A 168 -15.50 8.12 -10.62
C PRO A 168 -16.67 7.16 -10.85
N GLN A 169 -16.40 5.86 -11.06
CA GLN A 169 -17.39 4.79 -11.15
C GLN A 169 -17.56 3.97 -9.86
N ALA A 170 -16.82 4.26 -8.79
CA ALA A 170 -16.95 3.54 -7.53
C ALA A 170 -18.21 3.98 -6.76
N ASN A 171 -19.24 3.14 -6.75
CA ASN A 171 -20.48 3.39 -6.00
C ASN A 171 -20.31 3.26 -4.46
N LYS A 172 -19.12 2.88 -3.97
CA LYS A 172 -18.85 2.56 -2.56
C LYS A 172 -17.42 2.95 -2.17
N LEU A 173 -17.28 3.62 -1.03
CA LEU A 173 -16.00 4.00 -0.40
C LEU A 173 -15.90 3.30 0.96
N ILE A 174 -14.74 2.68 1.23
CA ILE A 174 -14.44 2.02 2.51
C ILE A 174 -13.23 2.72 3.12
N ILE A 175 -13.41 3.35 4.28
CA ILE A 175 -12.33 3.98 5.06
C ILE A 175 -12.40 3.40 6.48
N GLY A 176 -11.38 2.62 6.86
CA GLY A 176 -11.40 1.86 8.11
C GLY A 176 -12.62 0.94 8.20
N ASN A 177 -13.40 1.06 9.29
CA ASN A 177 -14.63 0.29 9.49
C ASN A 177 -15.88 0.94 8.85
N ILE A 178 -15.75 2.10 8.21
CA ILE A 178 -16.88 2.88 7.69
C ILE A 178 -17.10 2.55 6.21
N ARG A 179 -18.36 2.19 5.87
CA ARG A 179 -18.81 1.92 4.49
C ARG A 179 -19.76 3.03 4.05
N MET A 180 -19.36 3.84 3.09
CA MET A 180 -20.20 4.89 2.49
C MET A 180 -20.57 4.49 1.07
N GLY A 181 -21.81 4.78 0.65
CA GLY A 181 -22.27 4.51 -0.72
C GLY A 181 -23.11 5.67 -1.25
N GLY A 182 -23.23 5.79 -2.57
CA GLY A 182 -24.02 6.84 -3.23
C GLY A 182 -23.23 7.95 -3.92
N PHE A 183 -21.94 7.73 -4.22
CA PHE A 183 -21.13 8.70 -4.96
C PHE A 183 -21.63 8.83 -6.41
N LYS A 184 -22.12 10.02 -6.80
CA LYS A 184 -22.27 10.42 -8.20
C LYS A 184 -21.18 11.44 -8.51
N ALA A 185 -20.06 10.99 -9.07
CA ALA A 185 -19.04 11.92 -9.55
C ALA A 185 -19.53 12.54 -10.86
N GLU A 186 -19.81 13.84 -10.87
CA GLU A 186 -19.98 14.58 -12.12
C GLU A 186 -18.63 14.61 -12.85
N LYS A 187 -18.63 14.14 -14.11
CA LYS A 187 -17.47 14.09 -14.99
C LYS A 187 -16.97 15.51 -15.30
N CYS A 188 -16.12 16.08 -14.45
CA CYS A 188 -15.34 17.26 -14.80
C CYS A 188 -14.17 16.84 -15.71
N VAL A 189 -14.39 16.90 -17.03
CA VAL A 189 -13.34 16.71 -18.03
C VAL A 189 -12.52 18.00 -18.08
N ASN A 190 -11.58 18.17 -17.15
CA ASN A 190 -10.62 19.25 -17.20
C ASN A 190 -9.49 18.88 -18.18
N LYS A 191 -9.46 19.63 -19.28
CA LYS A 191 -8.46 19.59 -20.34
C LYS A 191 -7.20 20.34 -19.89
N TYR A 192 -6.40 19.74 -19.01
CA TYR A 192 -5.09 20.28 -18.62
C TYR A 192 -3.95 19.27 -18.86
N HIS A 193 -2.78 19.86 -19.11
CA HIS A 193 -1.57 19.37 -19.76
C HIS A 193 -1.10 17.91 -19.55
N SER A 194 -0.37 17.44 -20.56
CA SER A 194 0.36 16.17 -20.70
C SER A 194 0.57 15.40 -19.39
N HIS A 195 -0.20 14.33 -19.22
CA HIS A 195 -0.04 13.39 -18.12
C HIS A 195 1.34 12.74 -18.24
N SER A 196 2.29 13.14 -17.39
CA SER A 196 3.49 12.35 -17.19
C SER A 196 3.04 11.01 -16.62
N VAL A 197 3.04 9.97 -17.45
CA VAL A 197 2.73 8.59 -17.06
C VAL A 197 3.62 8.26 -15.86
N LYS A 198 3.02 8.04 -14.68
CA LYS A 198 3.79 7.69 -13.49
C LYS A 198 4.53 6.41 -13.78
N LYS A 199 5.86 6.51 -13.83
CA LYS A 199 6.72 5.35 -14.07
C LYS A 199 6.52 4.40 -12.89
N LYS A 200 6.02 3.19 -13.16
CA LYS A 200 5.95 2.13 -12.16
C LYS A 200 7.37 1.73 -11.74
N PRO A 201 7.62 1.45 -10.44
CA PRO A 201 8.91 0.97 -9.98
C PRO A 201 9.18 -0.40 -10.58
N LYS A 202 10.47 -0.74 -10.67
CA LYS A 202 10.89 -2.11 -11.01
C LYS A 202 10.88 -2.96 -9.74
N ILE A 203 10.24 -4.12 -9.82
CA ILE A 203 10.17 -5.07 -8.71
C ILE A 203 11.32 -6.07 -8.80
N ILE A 204 12.01 -6.28 -7.68
CA ILE A 204 12.98 -7.35 -7.47
C ILE A 204 12.48 -8.19 -6.31
N VAL A 205 12.27 -9.48 -6.52
CA VAL A 205 11.89 -10.44 -5.48
C VAL A 205 13.11 -11.26 -5.10
N LEU A 206 13.37 -11.38 -3.80
CA LEU A 206 14.36 -12.29 -3.26
C LEU A 206 13.63 -13.49 -2.63
N THR A 207 13.95 -14.68 -3.10
CA THR A 207 13.33 -15.93 -2.63
C THR A 207 14.40 -16.94 -2.22
N GLY A 208 14.02 -17.94 -1.43
CA GLY A 208 14.91 -19.02 -0.95
C GLY A 208 14.78 -19.32 0.54
N ALA A 209 15.40 -20.40 1.00
CA ALA A 209 15.18 -20.95 2.34
C ALA A 209 15.72 -20.09 3.50
N ILE A 210 15.36 -20.46 4.73
CA ILE A 210 15.83 -19.79 5.96
C ILE A 210 17.33 -19.99 6.10
N GLY A 211 18.10 -18.93 6.33
CA GLY A 211 19.56 -19.00 6.42
C GLY A 211 20.30 -18.85 5.09
N ALA A 212 19.60 -18.82 3.95
CA ALA A 212 20.21 -18.68 2.62
C ALA A 212 20.85 -17.29 2.34
N GLY A 213 20.94 -16.38 3.33
CA GLY A 213 21.60 -15.08 3.16
C GLY A 213 20.77 -13.99 2.46
N LYS A 214 19.46 -14.21 2.23
CA LYS A 214 18.55 -13.26 1.56
C LYS A 214 18.60 -11.85 2.13
N THR A 215 18.34 -11.69 3.42
CA THR A 215 18.28 -10.36 4.06
C THR A 215 19.60 -9.60 3.93
N THR A 216 20.74 -10.30 4.04
CA THR A 216 22.07 -9.71 3.82
C THR A 216 22.24 -9.29 2.37
N PHE A 217 21.93 -10.18 1.42
CA PHE A 217 21.95 -9.88 -0.01
C PHE A 217 21.07 -8.67 -0.36
N ALA A 218 19.86 -8.60 0.20
CA ALA A 218 18.89 -7.53 -0.02
C ALA A 218 19.42 -6.17 0.41
N LYS A 219 20.03 -6.11 1.60
CA LYS A 219 20.64 -4.89 2.14
C LYS A 219 21.80 -4.43 1.25
N MET A 220 22.68 -5.35 0.85
CA MET A 220 23.79 -5.03 -0.04
C MET A 220 23.31 -4.53 -1.41
N LEU A 221 22.34 -5.20 -2.03
CA LEU A 221 21.77 -4.76 -3.31
C LEU A 221 21.10 -3.37 -3.17
N CYS A 222 20.35 -3.16 -2.10
CA CYS A 222 19.70 -1.88 -1.80
C CYS A 222 20.73 -0.74 -1.72
N GLU A 223 21.78 -0.92 -0.93
CA GLU A 223 22.85 0.09 -0.79
C GLU A 223 23.61 0.31 -2.10
N TYR A 224 23.92 -0.76 -2.84
CA TYR A 224 24.54 -0.65 -4.16
C TYR A 224 23.70 0.22 -5.12
N LEU A 225 22.40 -0.03 -5.20
CA LEU A 225 21.50 0.72 -6.10
C LEU A 225 21.32 2.17 -5.65
N LYS A 226 21.24 2.43 -4.33
CA LYS A 226 21.22 3.81 -3.78
C LYS A 226 22.49 4.59 -4.10
N GLN A 227 23.67 3.96 -3.99
CA GLN A 227 24.95 4.57 -4.38
C GLN A 227 25.00 4.94 -5.88
N ARG A 228 24.14 4.33 -6.71
CA ARG A 228 23.96 4.67 -8.13
C ARG A 228 22.85 5.71 -8.39
N GLY A 229 22.35 6.35 -7.34
CA GLY A 229 21.36 7.43 -7.40
C GLY A 229 19.91 6.98 -7.57
N LEU A 230 19.61 5.68 -7.37
CA LEU A 230 18.23 5.17 -7.44
C LEU A 230 17.52 5.32 -6.09
N LYS A 231 16.22 5.62 -6.14
CA LYS A 231 15.34 5.54 -4.97
C LYS A 231 14.86 4.11 -4.80
N VAL A 232 15.30 3.44 -3.74
CA VAL A 232 15.03 2.02 -3.51
C VAL A 232 14.18 1.85 -2.26
N PHE A 233 13.08 1.11 -2.38
CA PHE A 233 12.33 0.60 -1.24
C PHE A 233 12.76 -0.85 -0.98
N LEU A 234 13.14 -1.16 0.26
CA LEU A 234 13.44 -2.53 0.69
C LEU A 234 12.38 -2.94 1.71
N MET A 235 11.57 -3.93 1.36
CA MET A 235 10.53 -4.45 2.23
C MET A 235 11.14 -5.40 3.26
N THR A 236 10.77 -5.23 4.53
CA THR A 236 11.00 -6.23 5.57
C THR A 236 10.14 -7.46 5.29
N GLU A 237 10.69 -8.67 5.43
CA GLU A 237 9.94 -9.93 5.28
C GLU A 237 8.63 -9.89 6.07
N MET A 238 7.50 -10.22 5.42
CA MET A 238 6.17 -10.08 6.03
C MET A 238 6.05 -10.84 7.35
N ALA A 239 6.58 -12.07 7.43
CA ALA A 239 6.52 -12.86 8.65
C ALA A 239 7.18 -12.14 9.84
N LEU A 240 8.27 -11.40 9.60
CA LEU A 240 8.98 -10.67 10.65
C LEU A 240 8.24 -9.41 11.12
N LEU A 241 7.18 -8.97 10.44
CA LEU A 241 6.32 -7.91 10.96
C LEU A 241 5.33 -8.43 12.02
N TYR A 242 5.18 -9.76 12.13
CA TYR A 242 4.27 -10.45 13.03
C TYR A 242 5.06 -11.37 13.99
N GLU A 243 6.05 -10.79 14.69
CA GLU A 243 6.97 -11.53 15.55
C GLU A 243 6.25 -12.32 16.66
N LYS A 244 5.18 -11.76 17.23
CA LYS A 244 4.40 -12.42 18.29
C LYS A 244 3.67 -13.65 17.77
N GLU A 245 3.10 -13.56 16.57
CA GLU A 245 2.43 -14.69 15.92
C GLU A 245 3.43 -15.77 15.51
N LEU A 246 4.64 -15.37 15.07
CA LEU A 246 5.74 -16.30 14.84
C LEU A 246 6.18 -17.00 16.13
N GLU A 247 6.32 -16.27 17.24
CA GLU A 247 6.65 -16.84 18.54
C GLU A 247 5.60 -17.88 18.97
N ILE A 248 4.31 -17.55 18.86
CA ILE A 248 3.20 -18.49 19.12
C ILE A 248 3.30 -19.70 18.21
N PHE A 249 3.63 -19.52 16.93
CA PHE A 249 3.84 -20.63 16.00
C PHE A 249 4.98 -21.54 16.44
N TYR A 250 6.15 -21.02 16.79
CA TYR A 250 7.27 -21.86 17.22
C TYR A 250 6.99 -22.60 18.52
N LEU A 251 6.17 -22.02 19.42
CA LEU A 251 5.74 -22.65 20.67
C LEU A 251 4.67 -23.74 20.44
N THR A 252 3.67 -23.47 19.60
CA THR A 252 2.47 -24.33 19.46
C THR A 252 2.51 -25.24 18.24
N ARG A 253 3.38 -24.96 17.28
CA ARG A 253 3.40 -25.55 15.93
C ARG A 253 2.05 -25.46 15.21
N ASN A 254 1.28 -24.40 15.46
CA ASN A 254 0.02 -24.16 14.74
C ASN A 254 0.29 -23.58 13.34
N GLU A 255 0.56 -24.47 12.39
CA GLU A 255 0.98 -24.14 11.01
C GLU A 255 -0.11 -23.40 10.23
N LEU A 256 -1.38 -23.83 10.35
CA LEU A 256 -2.50 -23.18 9.66
C LEU A 256 -2.69 -21.73 10.14
N PHE A 257 -2.56 -21.50 11.45
CA PHE A 257 -2.68 -20.16 12.02
C PHE A 257 -1.67 -19.19 11.40
N ILE A 258 -0.37 -19.55 11.39
CA ILE A 258 0.66 -18.64 10.91
C ILE A 258 0.59 -18.41 9.40
N GLN A 259 0.29 -19.46 8.61
CA GLN A 259 0.13 -19.33 7.16
C GLN A 259 -1.02 -18.38 6.82
N LYS A 260 -2.13 -18.48 7.55
CA LYS A 260 -3.28 -17.58 7.36
C LYS A 260 -2.93 -16.13 7.71
N VAL A 261 -2.25 -15.90 8.84
CA VAL A 261 -1.81 -14.54 9.25
C VAL A 261 -0.95 -13.91 8.16
N ILE A 262 0.04 -14.65 7.63
CA ILE A 262 0.94 -14.15 6.59
C ILE A 262 0.19 -13.86 5.28
N LEU A 263 -0.70 -14.75 4.84
CA LEU A 263 -1.51 -14.53 3.63
C LEU A 263 -2.45 -13.33 3.76
N ASP A 264 -3.09 -13.17 4.92
CA ASP A 264 -3.96 -12.01 5.17
C ASP A 264 -3.13 -10.72 5.24
N ALA A 265 -1.89 -10.76 5.75
CA ALA A 265 -0.96 -9.63 5.69
C ALA A 265 -0.62 -9.25 4.25
N TYR A 266 -0.27 -10.21 3.40
CA TYR A 266 -0.01 -9.93 1.98
C TYR A 266 -1.23 -9.41 1.22
N ARG A 267 -2.44 -9.91 1.52
CA ARG A 267 -3.68 -9.40 0.90
C ARG A 267 -3.89 -7.91 1.19
N ASN A 268 -3.51 -7.47 2.39
CA ASN A 268 -3.64 -6.09 2.81
C ASN A 268 -2.38 -5.25 2.51
N PHE A 269 -1.29 -5.88 2.10
CA PHE A 269 -0.04 -5.19 1.81
C PHE A 269 -0.17 -4.38 0.53
N GLN A 270 0.00 -3.08 0.68
CA GLN A 270 0.19 -2.16 -0.43
C GLN A 270 1.43 -1.33 -0.13
N TYR A 271 2.50 -1.55 -0.90
CA TYR A 271 3.59 -0.58 -0.89
C TYR A 271 3.06 0.70 -1.56
N ARG A 272 3.12 1.83 -0.85
CA ARG A 272 2.73 3.11 -1.45
C ARG A 272 3.68 3.36 -2.61
N ASN A 273 3.14 3.43 -3.82
CA ASN A 273 3.88 3.44 -5.09
C ASN A 273 4.57 4.80 -5.35
N GLU A 274 4.98 5.47 -4.27
CA GLU A 274 5.31 6.87 -4.26
C GLU A 274 6.81 7.02 -4.46
N ASN A 275 7.18 7.22 -5.72
CA ASN A 275 8.47 7.80 -6.13
C ASN A 275 9.68 6.87 -5.96
N TYR A 276 9.50 5.56 -5.91
CA TYR A 276 10.61 4.60 -5.97
C TYR A 276 10.96 4.24 -7.42
N ASP A 277 12.25 4.09 -7.69
CA ASP A 277 12.75 3.53 -8.93
C ASP A 277 12.72 2.00 -8.90
N VAL A 278 13.02 1.43 -7.72
CA VAL A 278 13.14 -0.01 -7.48
C VAL A 278 12.49 -0.37 -6.15
N VAL A 279 11.77 -1.48 -6.12
CA VAL A 279 11.20 -2.11 -4.92
C VAL A 279 11.79 -3.50 -4.79
N ILE A 280 12.41 -3.79 -3.65
CA ILE A 280 12.99 -5.09 -3.31
C ILE A 280 12.09 -5.76 -2.27
N LEU A 281 11.59 -6.95 -2.57
CA LEU A 281 10.73 -7.74 -1.70
C LEU A 281 11.51 -8.95 -1.15
N ASP A 282 11.63 -9.07 0.18
CA ASP A 282 12.15 -10.28 0.84
C ASP A 282 10.99 -11.28 0.99
N ARG A 283 10.89 -12.19 0.01
CA ARG A 283 9.75 -13.09 -0.29
C ARG A 283 8.46 -12.40 -0.71
N THR A 284 7.53 -13.19 -1.26
CA THR A 284 6.16 -12.78 -1.58
C THR A 284 5.14 -13.74 -0.99
N HIS A 285 3.85 -13.55 -1.27
CA HIS A 285 2.82 -14.52 -0.91
C HIS A 285 3.01 -15.87 -1.61
N ILE A 286 3.60 -15.91 -2.81
CA ILE A 286 3.85 -17.15 -3.55
C ILE A 286 4.79 -18.07 -2.75
N ASP A 287 5.78 -17.49 -2.06
CA ASP A 287 6.70 -18.25 -1.21
C ASP A 287 6.01 -19.01 -0.07
N THR A 288 4.79 -18.62 0.34
CA THR A 288 4.01 -19.36 1.34
C THR A 288 3.64 -20.77 0.89
N GLU A 289 3.64 -21.01 -0.42
CA GLU A 289 3.38 -22.34 -0.98
C GLU A 289 4.43 -23.35 -0.49
N VAL A 290 5.72 -22.99 -0.52
CA VAL A 290 6.81 -23.88 -0.07
C VAL A 290 6.61 -24.28 1.39
N PHE A 291 6.29 -23.32 2.25
CA PHE A 291 6.02 -23.60 3.66
C PHE A 291 4.75 -24.43 3.86
N THR A 292 3.70 -24.18 3.06
CA THR A 292 2.45 -24.94 3.11
C THR A 292 2.70 -26.41 2.78
N TYR A 293 3.46 -26.72 1.73
CA TYR A 293 3.77 -28.11 1.38
C TYR A 293 4.68 -28.79 2.40
N ASN A 294 5.60 -28.05 3.02
CA ASN A 294 6.54 -28.61 3.98
C ASN A 294 5.90 -28.88 5.36
N LEU A 295 5.02 -27.98 5.81
CA LEU A 295 4.42 -28.01 7.14
C LEU A 295 3.11 -28.80 7.17
N ILE A 296 2.18 -28.46 6.27
CA ILE A 296 0.81 -28.98 6.32
C ILE A 296 0.74 -30.36 5.68
N LYS A 297 0.23 -31.36 6.42
CA LYS A 297 0.01 -32.72 5.86
C LYS A 297 -1.38 -32.91 5.26
N ASP A 298 -2.39 -32.19 5.76
CA ASP A 298 -3.78 -32.33 5.31
C ASP A 298 -3.99 -31.65 3.95
N GLU A 299 -4.40 -32.44 2.95
CA GLU A 299 -4.59 -31.96 1.57
C GLU A 299 -5.71 -30.92 1.43
N LYS A 300 -6.78 -31.01 2.25
CA LYS A 300 -7.86 -30.00 2.21
C LYS A 300 -7.37 -28.67 2.76
N VAL A 301 -6.51 -28.71 3.78
CA VAL A 301 -5.89 -27.49 4.32
C VAL A 301 -4.91 -26.88 3.32
N LYS A 302 -4.13 -27.70 2.58
CA LYS A 302 -3.29 -27.22 1.48
C LYS A 302 -4.12 -26.56 0.37
N GLU A 303 -5.20 -27.20 -0.06
CA GLU A 303 -6.11 -26.66 -1.08
C GLU A 303 -6.70 -25.32 -0.63
N TYR A 304 -7.15 -25.24 0.63
CA TYR A 304 -7.64 -24.00 1.22
C TYR A 304 -6.60 -22.87 1.19
N LEU A 305 -5.36 -23.15 1.63
CA LEU A 305 -4.28 -22.15 1.65
C LEU A 305 -3.84 -21.75 0.24
N THR A 306 -3.79 -22.70 -0.70
CA THR A 306 -3.47 -22.46 -2.11
C THR A 306 -4.51 -21.52 -2.73
N GLY A 307 -5.80 -21.80 -2.56
CA GLY A 307 -6.87 -20.91 -3.03
C GLY A 307 -6.84 -19.52 -2.38
N LYS A 308 -6.34 -19.40 -1.14
CA LYS A 308 -6.10 -18.10 -0.49
C LYS A 308 -4.91 -17.37 -1.09
N CYS A 309 -3.82 -18.07 -1.39
CA CYS A 309 -2.64 -17.52 -2.07
C CYS A 309 -3.00 -17.01 -3.47
N ASP A 310 -3.67 -17.82 -4.28
CA ASP A 310 -4.08 -17.49 -5.67
C ASP A 310 -5.05 -16.30 -5.75
N SER A 311 -5.75 -16.00 -4.67
CA SER A 311 -6.64 -14.83 -4.58
C SER A 311 -5.91 -13.49 -4.47
N ILE A 312 -4.60 -13.49 -4.25
CA ILE A 312 -3.77 -12.28 -4.12
C ILE A 312 -3.20 -11.92 -5.49
N ASP A 313 -3.33 -10.65 -5.90
CA ASP A 313 -2.82 -10.21 -7.22
C ASP A 313 -1.29 -10.28 -7.26
N SER A 314 -0.78 -11.16 -8.12
CA SER A 314 0.65 -11.40 -8.33
C SER A 314 1.18 -10.85 -9.64
N LYS A 315 0.35 -10.18 -10.47
CA LYS A 315 0.75 -9.77 -11.83
C LYS A 315 1.99 -8.89 -11.84
N GLU A 316 2.07 -7.92 -10.94
CA GLU A 316 3.21 -7.01 -10.87
C GLU A 316 4.47 -7.73 -10.36
N ILE A 317 4.31 -8.62 -9.39
CA ILE A 317 5.38 -9.44 -8.81
C ILE A 317 5.98 -10.37 -9.87
N LEU A 318 5.13 -11.10 -10.61
CA LEU A 318 5.54 -12.04 -11.66
C LEU A 318 6.15 -11.34 -12.88
N SER A 319 5.87 -10.05 -13.07
CA SER A 319 6.53 -9.23 -14.09
C SER A 319 7.91 -8.69 -13.67
N GLY A 320 8.27 -8.84 -12.39
CA GLY A 320 9.53 -8.39 -11.83
C GLY A 320 10.68 -9.39 -12.03
N MET A 321 11.88 -8.99 -11.59
CA MET A 321 13.04 -9.88 -11.54
C MET A 321 12.96 -10.72 -10.26
N VAL A 322 13.06 -12.05 -10.37
CA VAL A 322 13.12 -12.93 -9.21
C VAL A 322 14.54 -13.47 -9.06
N ILE A 323 15.12 -13.31 -7.89
CA ILE A 323 16.45 -13.83 -7.54
C ILE A 323 16.27 -14.92 -6.49
N TYR A 324 16.52 -16.16 -6.89
CA TYR A 324 16.59 -17.29 -5.97
C TYR A 324 17.96 -17.32 -5.30
N VAL A 325 17.98 -16.83 -4.06
CA VAL A 325 19.17 -16.80 -3.21
C VAL A 325 19.27 -18.14 -2.50
N ARG A 326 20.36 -18.87 -2.78
CA ARG A 326 20.60 -20.20 -2.22
C ARG A 326 21.95 -20.29 -1.53
N SER A 327 22.12 -21.30 -0.70
CA SER A 327 23.36 -21.58 0.03
C SER A 327 23.42 -23.07 0.33
N GLU A 328 24.61 -23.59 0.60
CA GLU A 328 24.78 -24.96 1.10
C GLU A 328 24.05 -25.12 2.45
N PRO A 329 23.39 -26.27 2.70
CA PRO A 329 22.61 -26.50 3.91
C PRO A 329 23.42 -26.27 5.20
N GLU A 330 24.69 -26.67 5.23
CA GLU A 330 25.59 -26.51 6.36
C GLU A 330 25.79 -25.04 6.70
N VAL A 331 25.95 -24.21 5.68
CA VAL A 331 26.09 -22.75 5.82
C VAL A 331 24.77 -22.12 6.28
N MET A 332 23.63 -22.60 5.78
CA MET A 332 22.31 -22.11 6.23
C MET A 332 22.06 -22.40 7.70
N ILE A 333 22.35 -23.63 8.14
CA ILE A 333 22.23 -24.07 9.53
C ILE A 333 23.14 -23.24 10.42
N LYS A 334 24.41 -23.07 10.03
CA LYS A 334 25.37 -22.22 10.75
C LYS A 334 24.82 -20.80 10.95
N ARG A 335 24.35 -20.16 9.88
CA ARG A 335 23.80 -18.79 9.91
C ARG A 335 22.53 -18.67 10.76
N GLN A 336 21.68 -19.70 10.77
CA GLN A 336 20.50 -19.72 11.64
C GLN A 336 20.92 -19.79 13.11
N LYS A 337 21.90 -20.64 13.45
CA LYS A 337 22.44 -20.75 14.81
C LYS A 337 23.08 -19.45 15.29
N GLU A 338 23.86 -18.79 14.43
CA GLU A 338 24.48 -17.49 14.73
C GLU A 338 23.45 -16.37 14.93
N ARG A 339 22.29 -16.44 14.26
CA ARG A 339 21.19 -15.48 14.42
C ARG A 339 20.35 -15.75 15.66
N ASN A 340 20.29 -17.00 16.14
CA ASN A 340 19.42 -17.42 17.25
C ASN A 340 19.52 -16.53 18.52
N PRO A 341 20.69 -16.03 18.96
CA PRO A 341 20.76 -15.12 20.11
C PRO A 341 19.92 -13.84 19.95
N SER A 342 19.76 -13.36 18.72
CA SER A 342 18.91 -12.19 18.40
C SER A 342 17.45 -12.54 18.13
N ARG A 343 17.13 -13.84 17.98
CA ARG A 343 15.80 -14.38 17.67
C ARG A 343 15.59 -15.72 18.36
N PRO A 344 15.56 -15.77 19.70
CA PRO A 344 15.52 -17.01 20.47
C PRO A 344 14.29 -17.89 20.17
N TRP A 345 13.22 -17.30 19.64
CA TRP A 345 12.01 -18.03 19.21
C TRP A 345 12.19 -18.77 17.88
N GLU A 346 13.19 -18.44 17.05
CA GLU A 346 13.44 -19.08 15.75
C GLU A 346 14.14 -20.45 15.91
N ASN A 347 13.66 -21.30 16.80
CA ASN A 347 14.25 -22.62 17.07
C ASN A 347 13.78 -23.66 16.03
N CYS A 348 14.58 -23.81 14.98
CA CYS A 348 14.34 -24.73 13.88
C CYS A 348 15.23 -25.97 14.00
N GLU A 349 14.64 -27.15 13.80
CA GLU A 349 15.43 -28.38 13.63
C GLU A 349 16.22 -28.33 12.32
N GLU A 350 17.46 -28.83 12.32
CA GLU A 350 18.30 -28.86 11.12
C GLU A 350 17.63 -29.63 9.98
N THR A 351 16.99 -30.76 10.29
CA THR A 351 16.27 -31.55 9.29
C THR A 351 15.09 -30.78 8.68
N PHE A 352 14.46 -29.88 9.42
CA PHE A 352 13.42 -29.00 8.88
C PHE A 352 14.01 -27.98 7.91
N LEU A 353 15.16 -27.38 8.23
CA LEU A 353 15.82 -26.43 7.34
C LEU A 353 16.26 -27.08 6.02
N ILE A 354 16.78 -28.32 6.08
CA ILE A 354 17.16 -29.10 4.90
C ILE A 354 15.93 -29.39 4.03
N ARG A 355 14.86 -29.94 4.62
CA ARG A 355 13.61 -30.22 3.88
C ARG A 355 13.03 -28.96 3.25
N LEU A 356 13.12 -27.82 3.94
CA LEU A 356 12.63 -26.55 3.41
C LEU A 356 13.44 -26.09 2.19
N ASP A 357 14.76 -26.29 2.20
CA ASP A 357 15.63 -25.98 1.06
C ASP A 357 15.36 -26.88 -0.14
N GLU A 358 15.21 -28.19 0.09
CA GLU A 358 14.85 -29.17 -0.93
C GLU A 358 13.50 -28.83 -1.59
N GLU A 359 12.51 -28.43 -0.80
CA GLU A 359 11.21 -27.97 -1.32
C GLU A 359 11.35 -26.69 -2.17
N TYR A 360 12.24 -25.77 -1.78
CA TYR A 360 12.56 -24.60 -2.60
C TYR A 360 13.15 -25.00 -3.95
N GLU A 361 14.20 -25.84 -3.99
CA GLU A 361 14.81 -26.32 -5.24
C GLU A 361 13.78 -27.05 -6.13
N ARG A 362 12.87 -27.83 -5.53
CA ARG A 362 11.80 -28.54 -6.26
C ARG A 362 10.78 -27.60 -6.89
N MET A 363 10.42 -26.52 -6.21
CA MET A 363 9.28 -25.67 -6.58
C MET A 363 9.68 -24.39 -7.34
N ILE A 364 10.95 -23.95 -7.25
CA ILE A 364 11.36 -22.61 -7.69
C ILE A 364 11.04 -22.33 -9.16
N ASP A 365 11.30 -23.26 -10.06
CA ASP A 365 11.08 -23.05 -11.50
C ASP A 365 9.58 -23.06 -11.86
N ARG A 366 8.74 -23.68 -11.03
CA ARG A 366 7.28 -23.63 -11.18
C ARG A 366 6.71 -22.32 -10.64
N MET A 367 7.14 -21.91 -9.45
CA MET A 367 6.68 -20.66 -8.81
C MET A 367 7.16 -19.42 -9.59
N TYR A 368 8.41 -19.48 -10.07
CA TYR A 368 9.08 -18.37 -10.73
C TYR A 368 9.89 -18.88 -11.94
N PRO A 369 9.25 -19.12 -13.09
CA PRO A 369 9.92 -19.71 -14.27
C PRO A 369 11.11 -18.91 -14.80
N SER A 370 11.12 -17.60 -14.59
CA SER A 370 12.19 -16.69 -15.02
C SER A 370 13.16 -16.31 -13.90
N ASN A 371 13.33 -17.17 -12.90
CA ASN A 371 14.22 -16.89 -11.76
C ASN A 371 15.71 -16.86 -12.16
N VAL A 372 16.48 -16.04 -11.45
CA VAL A 372 17.95 -16.01 -11.53
C VAL A 372 18.51 -16.56 -10.22
N ARG A 373 19.34 -17.60 -10.31
CA ARG A 373 19.93 -18.24 -9.12
C ARG A 373 21.22 -17.54 -8.69
N PHE A 374 21.38 -17.30 -7.39
CA PHE A 374 22.60 -16.74 -6.82
C PHE A 374 23.02 -17.51 -5.57
N ASN A 375 24.24 -18.07 -5.58
CA ASN A 375 24.78 -18.86 -4.46
C ASN A 375 25.59 -17.97 -3.49
N THR A 376 25.17 -17.94 -2.23
CA THR A 376 25.75 -17.17 -1.12
C THR A 376 26.55 -18.01 -0.12
N SER A 377 26.88 -19.27 -0.43
CA SER A 377 27.60 -20.17 0.51
C SER A 377 28.95 -19.61 0.95
N GLU A 378 29.57 -18.82 0.09
CA GLU A 378 30.81 -18.11 0.38
C GLU A 378 30.55 -16.91 1.31
N ASP A 379 31.00 -17.00 2.57
CA ASP A 379 30.87 -15.90 3.53
C ASP A 379 31.69 -14.66 3.12
N LEU A 380 31.06 -13.49 3.24
CA LEU A 380 31.72 -12.19 3.16
C LEU A 380 32.27 -11.81 4.53
N CYS A 381 33.41 -11.11 4.59
CA CYS A 381 33.86 -10.54 5.86
C CYS A 381 32.98 -9.36 6.30
N ALA A 382 33.02 -9.03 7.59
CA ALA A 382 32.21 -7.98 8.19
C ALA A 382 32.37 -6.61 7.50
N SER A 383 33.58 -6.26 7.05
CA SER A 383 33.82 -5.00 6.34
C SER A 383 33.15 -4.95 4.97
N CYS A 384 33.08 -6.08 4.26
CA CYS A 384 32.47 -6.16 2.93
C CYS A 384 30.93 -6.18 2.97
N LEU A 385 30.31 -6.58 4.09
CA LEU A 385 28.85 -6.60 4.23
C LEU A 385 28.20 -5.22 4.09
N ASN A 386 28.93 -4.15 4.43
CA ASN A 386 28.40 -2.78 4.41
C ASN A 386 28.69 -2.04 3.10
N LEU A 387 29.35 -2.67 2.11
CA LEU A 387 29.77 -2.03 0.86
C LEU A 387 30.55 -0.71 1.05
N ASN A 388 31.15 -0.49 2.21
CA ASN A 388 31.98 0.67 2.48
C ASN A 388 33.30 0.50 1.70
N ARG A 389 33.37 1.12 0.52
CA ARG A 389 34.50 1.05 -0.42
C ARG A 389 35.84 1.58 0.13
N PHE A 390 35.87 2.12 1.34
CA PHE A 390 37.02 2.86 1.87
C PHE A 390 37.90 2.07 2.84
N SER A 391 37.50 0.89 3.32
CA SER A 391 38.40 0.03 4.08
C SER A 391 38.78 -1.19 3.23
N GLY A 392 40.09 -1.47 3.16
CA GLY A 392 40.60 -2.68 2.54
C GLY A 392 39.87 -3.92 3.08
N CYS A 393 39.72 -4.93 2.24
CA CYS A 393 39.14 -6.19 2.69
C CYS A 393 40.13 -6.92 3.61
N TYR A 394 39.94 -6.82 4.92
CA TYR A 394 40.79 -7.45 5.94
C TYR A 394 40.84 -9.00 5.85
N LYS A 395 39.88 -9.64 5.17
CA LYS A 395 39.80 -11.11 5.08
C LYS A 395 41.03 -11.72 4.40
N PHE A 396 41.61 -11.00 3.43
CA PHE A 396 42.82 -11.45 2.76
C PHE A 396 44.02 -11.47 3.71
N GLU A 397 44.13 -10.49 4.59
CA GLU A 397 45.22 -10.38 5.56
C GLU A 397 45.15 -11.49 6.63
N GLU A 398 43.94 -11.86 7.07
CA GLU A 398 43.75 -12.86 8.14
C GLU A 398 43.82 -14.31 7.64
N THR A 399 43.29 -14.60 6.45
CA THR A 399 43.06 -15.99 6.00
C THR A 399 43.78 -16.35 4.70
N GLY A 400 44.40 -15.38 4.03
CA GLY A 400 44.94 -15.54 2.68
C GLY A 400 43.89 -15.76 1.59
N GLN A 401 42.59 -15.79 1.92
CA GLN A 401 41.50 -15.95 0.96
C GLN A 401 40.87 -14.60 0.61
N ALA A 402 40.76 -14.34 -0.70
CA ALA A 402 40.06 -13.16 -1.20
C ALA A 402 38.57 -13.24 -0.86
N CYS A 403 38.00 -12.14 -0.35
CA CYS A 403 36.56 -12.06 -0.12
C CYS A 403 35.80 -12.04 -1.44
N ASN A 404 34.70 -12.79 -1.52
CA ASN A 404 33.88 -12.90 -2.72
C ASN A 404 33.00 -11.68 -3.00
N LEU A 405 33.36 -10.50 -2.48
CA LEU A 405 32.65 -9.24 -2.76
C LEU A 405 32.59 -8.93 -4.26
N ALA A 406 33.65 -9.28 -5.02
CA ALA A 406 33.69 -9.08 -6.47
C ALA A 406 32.53 -9.81 -7.19
N LYS A 407 32.19 -11.03 -6.76
CA LYS A 407 31.05 -11.82 -7.28
C LYS A 407 29.72 -11.08 -7.10
N TYR A 408 29.50 -10.51 -5.91
CA TYR A 408 28.31 -9.70 -5.62
C TYR A 408 28.28 -8.42 -6.45
N MET A 409 29.41 -7.69 -6.53
CA MET A 409 29.48 -6.44 -7.30
C MET A 409 29.26 -6.65 -8.79
N LEU A 410 29.81 -7.72 -9.35
CA LEU A 410 29.58 -8.10 -10.74
C LEU A 410 28.09 -8.41 -10.98
N PHE A 411 27.47 -9.18 -10.08
CA PHE A 411 26.06 -9.52 -10.18
C PHE A 411 25.15 -8.29 -10.07
N PHE A 412 25.39 -7.41 -9.08
CA PHE A 412 24.63 -6.17 -8.91
C PHE A 412 24.83 -5.20 -10.09
N SER A 413 26.02 -5.16 -10.67
CA SER A 413 26.27 -4.38 -11.89
C SER A 413 25.41 -4.86 -13.05
N LYS A 414 25.25 -6.18 -13.23
CA LYS A 414 24.35 -6.75 -14.26
C LYS A 414 22.90 -6.36 -14.02
N ILE A 415 22.42 -6.43 -12.77
CA ILE A 415 21.07 -5.98 -12.39
C ILE A 415 20.87 -4.49 -12.76
N TYR A 416 21.84 -3.65 -12.41
CA TYR A 416 21.77 -2.21 -12.69
C TYR A 416 21.82 -1.89 -14.18
N GLN A 417 22.64 -2.61 -14.96
CA GLN A 417 22.71 -2.45 -16.42
C GLN A 417 21.39 -2.82 -17.08
N ASN A 418 20.76 -3.92 -16.67
CA ASN A 418 19.44 -4.31 -17.16
C ASN A 418 18.40 -3.20 -16.88
N TYR A 419 18.44 -2.61 -15.67
CA TYR A 419 17.57 -1.47 -15.33
C TYR A 419 17.81 -0.24 -16.22
N GLN A 420 19.07 0.11 -16.49
CA GLN A 420 19.41 1.27 -17.32
C GLN A 420 19.03 1.08 -18.79
N PHE A 421 19.28 -0.10 -19.34
CA PHE A 421 18.94 -0.44 -20.72
C PHE A 421 17.43 -0.25 -20.97
N GLU A 422 16.59 -0.74 -20.07
CA GLU A 422 15.14 -0.54 -20.16
C GLU A 422 14.74 0.94 -20.07
N LYS A 423 15.47 1.74 -19.28
CA LYS A 423 15.20 3.18 -19.10
C LYS A 423 15.55 3.99 -20.36
N GLU A 424 16.60 3.61 -21.07
CA GLU A 424 17.02 4.26 -22.31
C GLU A 424 16.10 3.88 -23.48
N PHE A 425 15.84 2.59 -23.69
CA PHE A 425 14.96 2.13 -24.78
C PHE A 425 13.49 2.53 -24.59
N GLY A 426 12.98 2.60 -23.35
CA GLY A 426 11.63 3.09 -23.10
C GLY A 426 11.42 4.56 -23.51
N LYS A 427 12.49 5.38 -23.52
CA LYS A 427 12.45 6.77 -23.99
C LYS A 427 12.45 6.87 -25.51
N ASP A 428 13.03 5.90 -26.22
CA ASP A 428 13.09 5.94 -27.68
C ASP A 428 11.90 5.22 -28.33
N ALA A 429 11.36 4.17 -27.72
CA ALA A 429 10.10 3.55 -28.15
C ALA A 429 8.91 4.53 -28.06
N SER A 430 8.92 5.43 -27.07
CA SER A 430 7.92 6.50 -26.95
C SER A 430 8.09 7.63 -27.99
N LYS A 431 9.29 7.81 -28.56
CA LYS A 431 9.53 8.71 -29.70
C LYS A 431 9.15 8.07 -31.04
N LEU A 432 9.41 6.77 -31.22
CA LEU A 432 9.02 6.02 -32.42
C LEU A 432 7.50 5.93 -32.60
N ASN A 433 6.74 5.83 -31.50
CA ASN A 433 5.27 5.86 -31.54
C ASN A 433 4.66 7.23 -31.89
N PHE A 434 5.46 8.30 -31.94
CA PHE A 434 5.02 9.60 -32.45
C PHE A 434 5.31 9.79 -33.95
N ALA A 435 6.19 8.97 -34.54
CA ALA A 435 6.53 9.04 -35.96
C ALA A 435 5.66 8.12 -36.85
N SER A 436 4.94 7.15 -36.27
CA SER A 436 4.18 6.13 -37.03
C SER A 436 2.68 6.43 -37.20
N LYS A 437 2.21 7.64 -36.87
CA LYS A 437 0.80 8.04 -37.15
C LYS A 437 0.56 8.64 -38.53
N SER A 438 1.52 8.53 -39.44
CA SER A 438 1.31 8.72 -40.87
C SER A 438 1.98 7.59 -41.63
N SER A 439 1.18 6.88 -42.42
CA SER A 439 1.51 5.73 -43.29
C SER A 439 1.34 4.32 -42.71
N GLU A 440 0.25 3.72 -43.19
CA GLU A 440 0.17 2.39 -43.76
C GLU A 440 -0.12 1.13 -42.91
N LYS A 441 -1.27 0.57 -43.33
CA LYS A 441 -1.77 -0.79 -43.19
C LYS A 441 -0.68 -1.87 -43.39
N GLY A 442 -0.66 -2.79 -42.44
CA GLY A 442 -0.38 -4.20 -42.69
C GLY A 442 1.07 -4.63 -42.51
N LYS A 443 1.40 -5.14 -41.33
CA LYS A 443 2.22 -6.35 -41.14
C LYS A 443 2.20 -6.83 -39.69
N SER A 444 2.47 -8.13 -39.57
CA SER A 444 2.03 -9.10 -38.57
C SER A 444 2.90 -9.18 -37.31
N HIS A 445 2.35 -9.92 -36.35
CA HIS A 445 2.74 -10.16 -34.97
C HIS A 445 4.12 -10.81 -34.70
N GLU A 446 5.07 -10.82 -35.63
CA GLU A 446 6.31 -11.63 -35.52
C GLU A 446 7.54 -10.90 -34.97
N GLU A 447 7.56 -9.56 -34.89
CA GLU A 447 8.80 -8.86 -34.51
C GLU A 447 9.11 -8.84 -33.00
N ILE A 448 8.11 -9.01 -32.13
CA ILE A 448 8.29 -8.89 -30.67
C ILE A 448 8.87 -10.16 -30.03
N GLN A 449 8.67 -11.34 -30.63
CA GLN A 449 9.25 -12.60 -30.13
C GLN A 449 10.74 -12.75 -30.47
N SER A 450 11.25 -12.01 -31.47
CA SER A 450 12.64 -12.14 -31.94
C SER A 450 13.69 -11.56 -30.98
N VAL A 451 13.30 -10.63 -30.11
CA VAL A 451 14.24 -9.93 -29.19
C VAL A 451 14.54 -10.75 -27.94
N GLN A 452 13.56 -11.47 -27.39
CA GLN A 452 13.76 -12.34 -26.21
C GLN A 452 14.56 -13.61 -26.55
N VAL A 453 14.37 -14.17 -27.75
CA VAL A 453 15.15 -15.34 -28.21
C VAL A 453 16.61 -14.99 -28.46
N ARG A 454 16.91 -13.78 -28.96
CA ARG A 454 18.30 -13.31 -29.17
C ARG A 454 19.06 -13.09 -27.85
N GLN A 455 18.38 -12.75 -26.77
CA GLN A 455 19.00 -12.61 -25.44
C GLN A 455 19.38 -13.95 -24.81
N GLN A 456 18.64 -15.04 -25.08
CA GLN A 456 19.03 -16.38 -24.60
C GLN A 456 20.22 -16.97 -25.37
N ILE A 457 20.38 -16.65 -26.65
CA ILE A 457 21.51 -17.16 -27.46
C ILE A 457 22.85 -16.51 -27.06
N GLN A 458 22.85 -15.24 -26.64
CA GLN A 458 24.06 -14.60 -26.09
C GLN A 458 24.49 -15.15 -24.71
N ILE A 459 23.56 -15.75 -23.95
CA ILE A 459 23.86 -16.36 -22.64
C ILE A 459 24.60 -17.70 -22.79
N LEU A 460 24.37 -18.44 -23.89
CA LEU A 460 25.03 -19.72 -24.15
C LEU A 460 26.38 -19.59 -24.89
N GLY A 461 26.62 -18.47 -25.59
CA GLY A 461 27.85 -18.25 -26.36
C GLY A 461 29.12 -17.90 -25.56
N LEU A 462 29.01 -17.67 -24.24
CA LEU A 462 30.14 -17.26 -23.38
C LEU A 462 30.71 -18.40 -22.50
N SER A 463 30.20 -19.63 -22.61
CA SER A 463 30.73 -20.80 -21.88
C SER A 463 31.65 -21.72 -22.71
N GLN A 464 31.91 -21.39 -23.98
CA GLN A 464 32.84 -22.14 -24.83
C GLN A 464 34.03 -21.28 -25.26
N ASN A 465 34.89 -20.91 -24.30
CA ASN A 465 36.29 -20.56 -24.55
C ASN A 465 37.04 -20.40 -23.21
N VAL A 466 37.26 -21.52 -22.53
CA VAL A 466 38.42 -21.74 -21.64
C VAL A 466 38.82 -23.19 -21.83
N LEU A 467 39.82 -23.40 -22.69
CA LEU A 467 40.71 -24.56 -22.65
C LEU A 467 41.96 -24.15 -21.86
#